data_AF-A0A183M018-F1
#
_entry.id   AF-A0A183M018-F1
#
_cell.length_a   1.000
_cell.length_b   1.000
_cell.length_c   1.000
_cell.angle_alpha   90.00
_cell.angle_beta   90.00
_cell.angle_gamma   90.00
#
_symmetry.space_group_name_H-M   'P 1'
#
loop_
_entity.id
_entity.type
_entity.pdbx_description
1 polymer ?
#
loop_
_entity_poly.entity_id
_entity_poly.type
_entity_poly.pdbx_seq_one_letter_code
_entity_poly.pdbx_strand_id
1 'polypeptide(L)'
;MRVLGSDAVQDPSKVEAYVRAQMESRKRAHEAANAARKLTKEQARYKRIKKIREDTTHTVHVAVYRVKDFSNPSHRFKVETNANQLLMTGLVALHSDCNVVVVEGGPKQQRKFQRLMLCRIKWREGKRGTVANPSSSFAHEDRAATSELDSDTGCRLIWKGTVKQRAFDKIQFKACPTELYAREQFRKRDVEHYWDLAYSGAILETLDS
;
A
#
# COMPACT_ATOMS: atom_id res chain seq x y z
N MET A 1 -12.77 -53.55 -4.27
CA MET A 1 -12.69 -55.03 -4.30
C MET A 1 -12.05 -55.63 -5.56
N ARG A 2 -12.00 -54.93 -6.71
CA ARG A 2 -11.60 -55.53 -7.99
C ARG A 2 -10.13 -55.98 -8.14
N VAL A 3 -9.20 -55.50 -7.32
CA VAL A 3 -7.75 -55.62 -7.55
C VAL A 3 -7.06 -56.70 -6.67
N LEU A 4 -7.65 -57.08 -5.53
CA LEU A 4 -7.09 -58.06 -4.58
C LEU A 4 -8.02 -59.28 -4.41
N GLY A 5 -8.74 -59.65 -5.47
CA GLY A 5 -10.00 -60.41 -5.44
C GLY A 5 -10.02 -61.72 -4.65
N SER A 6 -8.96 -62.54 -4.66
CA SER A 6 -8.94 -63.83 -3.93
C SER A 6 -8.57 -63.67 -2.45
N ASP A 7 -7.67 -62.75 -2.11
CA ASP A 7 -7.19 -62.51 -0.74
C ASP A 7 -8.15 -61.63 0.09
N ALA A 8 -8.93 -60.78 -0.59
CA ALA A 8 -9.91 -59.91 0.05
C ALA A 8 -11.13 -60.65 0.62
N VAL A 9 -11.36 -61.91 0.21
CA VAL A 9 -12.47 -62.75 0.69
C VAL A 9 -12.06 -63.58 1.91
N GLN A 10 -10.78 -63.96 2.02
CA GLN A 10 -10.27 -64.78 3.13
C GLN A 10 -10.06 -63.95 4.41
N ASP A 11 -9.45 -62.77 4.32
CA ASP A 11 -9.16 -61.89 5.46
C ASP A 11 -9.48 -60.41 5.15
N PRO A 12 -10.74 -59.98 5.25
CA PRO A 12 -11.16 -58.63 4.83
C PRO A 12 -10.46 -57.51 5.64
N SER A 13 -10.26 -57.70 6.94
CA SER A 13 -9.61 -56.72 7.82
C SER A 13 -8.13 -56.51 7.48
N LYS A 14 -7.43 -57.57 7.06
CA LYS A 14 -6.00 -57.50 6.69
C LYS A 14 -5.82 -56.74 5.38
N VAL A 15 -6.69 -56.97 4.41
CA VAL A 15 -6.68 -56.25 3.13
C VAL A 15 -7.05 -54.79 3.32
N GLU A 16 -8.03 -54.47 4.17
CA GLU A 16 -8.37 -53.08 4.49
C GLU A 16 -7.19 -52.36 5.18
N ALA A 17 -6.53 -53.00 6.14
CA ALA A 17 -5.35 -52.45 6.80
C ALA A 17 -4.20 -52.20 5.82
N TYR A 18 -3.94 -53.12 4.89
CA TYR A 18 -2.92 -52.96 3.84
C TYR A 18 -3.25 -51.79 2.90
N VAL A 19 -4.50 -51.69 2.43
CA VAL A 19 -4.94 -50.59 1.56
C VAL A 19 -4.89 -49.26 2.31
N ARG A 20 -5.29 -49.21 3.59
CA ARG A 20 -5.18 -48.02 4.45
C ARG A 20 -3.72 -47.58 4.60
N ALA A 21 -2.80 -48.51 4.84
CA ALA A 21 -1.37 -48.22 4.91
C ALA A 21 -0.80 -47.71 3.57
N GLN A 22 -1.25 -48.27 2.44
CA GLN A 22 -0.85 -47.78 1.12
C GLN A 22 -1.39 -46.37 0.84
N MET A 23 -2.64 -46.09 1.20
CA MET A 23 -3.24 -44.75 1.09
C MET A 23 -2.53 -43.75 2.01
N GLU A 24 -2.22 -44.14 3.23
CA GLU A 24 -1.46 -43.32 4.18
C GLU A 24 -0.04 -43.03 3.67
N SER A 25 0.64 -44.03 3.13
CA SER A 25 1.96 -43.85 2.50
C SER A 25 1.91 -42.87 1.33
N ARG A 26 0.90 -42.97 0.45
CA ARG A 26 0.69 -42.01 -0.65
C ARG A 26 0.41 -40.60 -0.14
N LYS A 27 -0.46 -40.47 0.87
CA LYS A 27 -0.78 -39.18 1.49
C LYS A 27 0.47 -38.57 2.13
N ARG A 28 1.24 -39.36 2.87
CA ARG A 28 2.49 -38.94 3.51
C ARG A 28 3.54 -38.53 2.49
N ALA A 29 3.70 -39.27 1.39
CA ALA A 29 4.61 -38.91 0.31
C ALA A 29 4.21 -37.59 -0.38
N HIS A 30 2.91 -37.38 -0.61
CA HIS A 30 2.37 -36.12 -1.15
C HIS A 30 2.60 -34.93 -0.19
N GLU A 31 2.30 -35.11 1.08
CA GLU A 31 2.52 -34.08 2.11
C GLU A 31 4.00 -33.77 2.30
N ALA A 32 4.87 -34.79 2.28
CA ALA A 32 6.32 -34.61 2.33
C ALA A 32 6.85 -33.87 1.10
N ALA A 33 6.36 -34.19 -0.11
CA ALA A 33 6.71 -33.46 -1.32
C ALA A 33 6.25 -32.00 -1.27
N ASN A 34 5.05 -31.73 -0.73
CA ASN A 34 4.55 -30.36 -0.54
C ASN A 34 5.35 -29.61 0.52
N ALA A 35 5.72 -30.26 1.62
CA ALA A 35 6.57 -29.69 2.65
C ALA A 35 7.96 -29.33 2.10
N ALA A 36 8.55 -30.20 1.27
CA ALA A 36 9.83 -29.94 0.62
C ALA A 36 9.76 -28.78 -0.40
N ARG A 37 8.64 -28.62 -1.12
CA ARG A 37 8.44 -27.49 -2.06
C ARG A 37 8.01 -26.20 -1.36
N LYS A 38 7.49 -26.27 -0.14
CA LYS A 38 7.00 -25.11 0.60
C LYS A 38 8.16 -24.17 0.87
N LEU A 39 8.03 -22.94 0.40
CA LEU A 39 9.05 -21.92 0.65
C LEU A 39 9.25 -21.72 2.15
N THR A 40 10.51 -21.59 2.54
CA THR A 40 10.83 -21.10 3.89
C THR A 40 10.27 -19.69 4.06
N LYS A 41 10.05 -19.27 5.31
CA LYS A 41 9.55 -17.91 5.61
C LYS A 41 10.44 -16.83 4.99
N GLU A 42 11.75 -17.06 4.99
CA GLU A 42 12.75 -16.17 4.40
C GLU A 42 12.66 -16.13 2.88
N GLN A 43 12.55 -17.27 2.21
CA GLN A 43 12.36 -17.33 0.75
C GLN A 43 11.06 -16.63 0.33
N ALA A 44 9.97 -16.83 1.08
CA ALA A 44 8.70 -16.16 0.82
C ALA A 44 8.82 -14.64 0.98
N ARG A 45 9.53 -14.17 2.01
CA ARG A 45 9.83 -12.74 2.22
C ARG A 45 10.66 -12.19 1.06
N TYR A 46 11.72 -12.87 0.65
CA TYR A 46 12.57 -12.46 -0.47
C TYR A 46 11.77 -12.35 -1.78
N LYS A 47 10.97 -13.38 -2.11
CA LYS A 47 10.10 -13.32 -3.32
C LYS A 47 9.09 -12.19 -3.23
N ARG A 48 8.53 -11.89 -2.05
CA ARG A 48 7.64 -10.74 -1.85
C ARG A 48 8.35 -9.41 -2.07
N ILE A 49 9.53 -9.23 -1.47
CA ILE A 49 10.34 -8.02 -1.63
C ILE A 49 10.72 -7.83 -3.10
N LYS A 50 11.19 -8.90 -3.78
CA LYS A 50 11.53 -8.87 -5.20
C LYS A 50 10.32 -8.52 -6.08
N LYS A 51 9.11 -8.93 -5.70
CA LYS A 51 7.87 -8.56 -6.40
C LYS A 51 7.48 -7.09 -6.21
N ILE A 52 7.77 -6.52 -5.02
CA ILE A 52 7.45 -5.12 -4.69
C ILE A 52 8.51 -4.17 -5.22
N ARG A 53 9.78 -4.59 -5.20
CA ARG A 53 10.91 -3.83 -5.70
C ARG A 53 10.80 -3.73 -7.22
N GLU A 54 10.29 -2.61 -7.68
CA GLU A 54 10.21 -2.31 -9.11
C GLU A 54 11.56 -1.80 -9.61
N ASP A 55 11.89 -2.16 -10.84
CA ASP A 55 13.03 -1.60 -11.53
C ASP A 55 12.75 -0.11 -11.80
N THR A 56 13.42 0.75 -11.03
CA THR A 56 13.32 2.21 -11.13
C THR A 56 14.59 2.81 -11.75
N THR A 57 15.35 2.00 -12.49
CA THR A 57 16.64 2.40 -13.07
C THR A 57 16.49 3.48 -14.15
N HIS A 58 15.43 3.44 -14.95
CA HIS A 58 15.25 4.38 -16.06
C HIS A 58 14.35 5.58 -15.72
N THR A 59 13.27 5.33 -14.99
CA THR A 59 12.27 6.34 -14.66
C THR A 59 11.69 6.08 -13.29
N VAL A 60 11.53 7.13 -12.51
CA VAL A 60 10.89 7.09 -11.19
C VAL A 60 9.59 7.86 -11.29
N HIS A 61 8.49 7.25 -10.86
CA HIS A 61 7.21 7.95 -10.78
C HIS A 61 7.12 8.70 -9.46
N VAL A 62 6.68 9.94 -9.52
CA VAL A 62 6.52 10.82 -8.38
C VAL A 62 5.07 11.27 -8.30
N ALA A 63 4.56 11.34 -7.08
CA ALA A 63 3.25 11.91 -6.79
C ALA A 63 3.37 12.86 -5.59
N VAL A 64 2.76 14.03 -5.72
CA VAL A 64 2.71 15.07 -4.71
C VAL A 64 1.26 15.20 -4.26
N TYR A 65 1.02 14.95 -2.98
CA TYR A 65 -0.28 15.10 -2.36
C TYR A 65 -0.26 16.26 -1.37
N ARG A 66 -1.38 16.94 -1.25
CA ARG A 66 -1.63 17.90 -0.19
C ARG A 66 -2.69 17.35 0.75
N VAL A 67 -2.45 17.46 2.05
CA VAL A 67 -3.37 17.03 3.09
C VAL A 67 -3.65 18.21 4.02
N LYS A 68 -4.93 18.45 4.31
CA LYS A 68 -5.32 19.55 5.22
C LYS A 68 -4.88 19.28 6.65
N ASP A 69 -5.23 18.10 7.18
CA ASP A 69 -4.96 17.75 8.58
C ASP A 69 -4.22 16.42 8.72
N PHE A 70 -3.04 16.49 9.36
CA PHE A 70 -2.25 15.35 9.78
C PHE A 70 -2.25 15.15 11.30
N SER A 71 -3.12 15.81 12.08
CA SER A 71 -3.16 15.71 13.55
C SER A 71 -3.35 14.28 14.04
N ASN A 72 -4.11 13.46 13.31
CA ASN A 72 -4.36 12.07 13.68
C ASN A 72 -3.10 11.18 13.51
N PRO A 73 -2.57 10.58 14.60
CA PRO A 73 -1.42 9.68 14.52
C PRO A 73 -1.67 8.44 13.65
N SER A 74 -2.91 7.97 13.55
CA SER A 74 -3.27 6.84 12.70
C SER A 74 -3.04 7.14 11.22
N HIS A 75 -3.30 8.37 10.78
CA HIS A 75 -3.06 8.78 9.39
C HIS A 75 -1.56 8.83 9.10
N ARG A 76 -0.77 9.44 9.99
CA ARG A 76 0.71 9.46 9.89
C ARG A 76 1.27 8.04 9.80
N PHE A 77 0.86 7.17 10.71
CA PHE A 77 1.32 5.78 10.74
C PHE A 77 0.94 5.02 9.46
N LYS A 78 -0.29 5.18 8.96
CA LYS A 78 -0.72 4.54 7.71
C LYS A 78 0.12 5.01 6.52
N VAL A 79 0.35 6.31 6.39
CA VAL A 79 1.17 6.90 5.32
C VAL A 79 2.61 6.37 5.39
N GLU A 80 3.24 6.48 6.55
CA GLU A 80 4.62 6.02 6.77
C GLU A 80 4.79 4.53 6.51
N THR A 81 3.92 3.72 7.13
CA THR A 81 4.03 2.26 7.09
C THR A 81 3.78 1.73 5.68
N ASN A 82 2.79 2.27 4.95
CA ASN A 82 2.53 1.82 3.58
C ASN A 82 3.63 2.28 2.62
N ALA A 83 4.19 3.49 2.79
CA ALA A 83 5.33 3.94 1.99
C ALA A 83 6.54 3.00 2.20
N ASN A 84 6.86 2.68 3.46
CA ASN A 84 7.94 1.76 3.81
C ASN A 84 7.70 0.32 3.31
N GLN A 85 6.49 -0.21 3.48
CA GLN A 85 6.13 -1.56 3.00
C GLN A 85 6.17 -1.68 1.48
N LEU A 86 5.86 -0.59 0.77
CA LEU A 86 5.95 -0.50 -0.68
C LEU A 86 7.36 -0.15 -1.18
N LEU A 87 8.35 0.03 -0.29
CA LEU A 87 9.70 0.46 -0.65
C LEU A 87 9.72 1.77 -1.46
N MET A 88 8.83 2.69 -1.09
CA MET A 88 8.77 4.03 -1.65
C MET A 88 9.65 4.98 -0.83
N THR A 89 10.11 6.04 -1.50
CA THR A 89 10.94 7.09 -0.91
C THR A 89 10.19 8.41 -0.97
N GLY A 90 10.58 9.42 -0.19
CA GLY A 90 9.91 10.71 -0.23
C GLY A 90 10.08 11.56 1.02
N LEU A 91 9.28 12.62 1.10
CA LEU A 91 9.25 13.53 2.24
C LEU A 91 7.82 13.94 2.56
N VAL A 92 7.50 13.92 3.84
CA VAL A 92 6.26 14.49 4.40
C VAL A 92 6.63 15.75 5.17
N ALA A 93 6.31 16.90 4.62
CA ALA A 93 6.44 18.19 5.27
C ALA A 93 5.14 18.51 6.02
N LEU A 94 5.24 18.62 7.34
CA LEU A 94 4.13 18.99 8.21
C LEU A 94 4.20 20.49 8.49
N HIS A 95 3.17 21.21 8.09
CA HIS A 95 3.03 22.66 8.29
C HIS A 95 1.60 22.94 8.77
N SER A 96 1.40 24.05 9.49
CA SER A 96 0.07 24.46 10.01
C SER A 96 -1.00 24.48 8.91
N ASP A 97 -0.68 25.14 7.81
CA ASP A 97 -1.68 25.47 6.77
C ASP A 97 -1.66 24.52 5.57
N CYS A 98 -0.55 23.81 5.34
CA CYS A 98 -0.38 22.97 4.16
C CYS A 98 0.57 21.80 4.42
N ASN A 99 0.02 20.60 4.66
CA ASN A 99 0.86 19.41 4.75
C ASN A 99 1.09 18.83 3.36
N VAL A 100 2.34 18.61 3.00
CA VAL A 100 2.74 18.11 1.68
C VAL A 100 3.38 16.75 1.82
N VAL A 101 2.89 15.79 1.03
CA VAL A 101 3.40 14.41 0.97
C VAL A 101 3.93 14.17 -0.43
N VAL A 102 5.26 14.09 -0.56
CA VAL A 102 5.93 13.71 -1.81
C VAL A 102 6.35 12.26 -1.69
N VAL A 103 5.97 11.44 -2.67
CA VAL A 103 6.36 10.03 -2.75
C VAL A 103 6.89 9.66 -4.13
N GLU A 104 7.97 8.89 -4.12
CA GLU A 104 8.71 8.42 -5.29
C GLU A 104 8.75 6.89 -5.28
N GLY A 105 8.49 6.30 -6.44
CA GLY A 105 8.41 4.85 -6.57
C GLY A 105 8.17 4.41 -8.00
N GLY A 106 7.98 3.11 -8.16
CA GLY A 106 7.54 2.56 -9.45
C GLY A 106 6.03 2.71 -9.65
N PRO A 107 5.53 2.40 -10.85
CA PRO A 107 4.14 2.62 -11.22
C PRO A 107 3.14 1.77 -10.41
N LYS A 108 3.46 0.52 -10.04
CA LYS A 108 2.54 -0.29 -9.22
C LYS A 108 2.54 0.17 -7.77
N GLN A 109 3.68 0.60 -7.26
CA GLN A 109 3.78 1.22 -5.93
C GLN A 109 2.90 2.47 -5.87
N GLN A 110 3.03 3.36 -6.87
CA GLN A 110 2.22 4.57 -6.98
C GLN A 110 0.72 4.29 -7.08
N ARG A 111 0.27 3.32 -7.88
CA ARG A 111 -1.16 2.94 -7.95
C ARG A 111 -1.72 2.52 -6.59
N LYS A 112 -0.97 1.72 -5.83
CA LYS A 112 -1.37 1.27 -4.48
C LYS A 112 -1.41 2.43 -3.49
N PHE A 113 -0.40 3.30 -3.54
CA PHE A 113 -0.29 4.44 -2.64
C PHE A 113 -1.34 5.52 -2.96
N GLN A 114 -1.60 5.79 -4.23
CA GLN A 114 -2.67 6.70 -4.66
C GLN A 114 -4.04 6.22 -4.16
N ARG A 115 -4.35 4.91 -4.28
CA ARG A 115 -5.59 4.33 -3.73
C ARG A 115 -5.63 4.43 -2.20
N LEU A 116 -4.49 4.31 -1.52
CA LEU A 116 -4.41 4.52 -0.08
C LEU A 116 -4.78 5.96 0.29
N MET A 117 -4.11 6.94 -0.32
CA MET A 117 -4.24 8.35 0.01
C MET A 117 -5.62 8.92 -0.36
N LEU A 118 -6.15 8.56 -1.53
CA LEU A 118 -7.39 9.17 -2.04
C LEU A 118 -8.66 8.41 -1.65
N CYS A 119 -8.59 7.09 -1.44
CA CYS A 119 -9.80 6.26 -1.26
C CYS A 119 -9.88 5.53 0.08
N ARG A 120 -8.75 5.04 0.64
CA ARG A 120 -8.77 4.16 1.82
C ARG A 120 -8.61 4.91 3.14
N ILE A 121 -7.85 6.01 3.15
CA ILE A 121 -7.73 6.85 4.35
C ILE A 121 -8.91 7.81 4.37
N LYS A 122 -9.68 7.74 5.45
CA LYS A 122 -10.79 8.65 5.69
C LYS A 122 -10.29 9.84 6.49
N TRP A 123 -9.86 10.89 5.79
CA TRP A 123 -9.17 12.04 6.40
C TRP A 123 -10.02 12.81 7.41
N ARG A 124 -11.36 12.73 7.33
CA ARG A 124 -12.29 13.45 8.22
C ARG A 124 -12.68 12.73 9.52
N GLU A 125 -12.37 11.45 9.69
CA GLU A 125 -12.82 10.65 10.86
C GLU A 125 -12.16 11.02 12.21
N GLY A 126 -11.55 12.21 12.32
CA GLY A 126 -10.92 12.72 13.55
C GLY A 126 -11.90 13.24 14.62
N LYS A 127 -13.16 13.54 14.27
CA LYS A 127 -14.19 13.90 15.27
C LYS A 127 -14.91 12.64 15.76
N ARG A 128 -14.24 11.86 16.63
CA ARG A 128 -14.93 10.87 17.47
C ARG A 128 -15.90 11.61 18.39
N GLY A 129 -17.13 11.83 17.92
CA GLY A 129 -18.16 12.56 18.68
C GLY A 129 -19.37 13.05 17.89
N THR A 130 -19.46 12.84 16.57
CA THR A 130 -20.70 13.11 15.83
C THR A 130 -21.12 11.85 15.08
N VAL A 131 -22.18 11.23 15.58
CA VAL A 131 -22.92 10.16 14.93
C VAL A 131 -23.37 10.66 13.57
N ALA A 132 -22.72 10.21 12.51
CA ALA A 132 -23.18 10.41 11.13
C ALA A 132 -23.75 9.06 10.64
N ASN A 133 -24.99 9.12 10.16
CA ASN A 133 -25.90 8.01 9.83
C ASN A 133 -25.27 6.80 9.13
N PRO A 134 -25.68 5.56 9.47
CA PRO A 134 -25.20 4.32 8.87
C PRO A 134 -25.96 3.98 7.56
N SER A 135 -25.96 4.89 6.58
CA SER A 135 -26.74 4.71 5.34
C SER A 135 -25.91 4.93 4.08
N SER A 136 -24.74 4.29 3.95
CA SER A 136 -24.04 4.27 2.65
C SER A 136 -23.07 3.11 2.43
N SER A 137 -23.22 1.99 3.16
CA SER A 137 -22.28 0.87 3.06
C SER A 137 -22.85 -0.35 2.35
N PHE A 138 -23.51 -0.21 1.19
CA PHE A 138 -23.74 -1.31 0.25
C PHE A 138 -23.90 -0.82 -1.20
N ALA A 139 -22.81 -0.77 -1.96
CA ALA A 139 -22.85 -0.95 -3.42
C ALA A 139 -21.47 -1.40 -3.94
N HIS A 140 -21.49 -2.48 -4.69
CA HIS A 140 -20.35 -3.22 -5.22
C HIS A 140 -19.87 -2.63 -6.57
N GLU A 141 -18.58 -2.78 -6.83
CA GLU A 141 -17.82 -2.90 -8.09
C GLU A 141 -18.04 -1.97 -9.31
N ASP A 142 -16.88 -1.65 -9.92
CA ASP A 142 -16.65 -1.27 -11.32
C ASP A 142 -17.40 -0.05 -11.88
N ARG A 143 -16.81 1.13 -11.64
CA ARG A 143 -16.82 2.21 -12.64
C ARG A 143 -15.44 2.82 -12.85
N ALA A 144 -14.93 2.57 -14.05
CA ALA A 144 -13.88 3.36 -14.67
C ALA A 144 -14.33 4.82 -14.81
N ALA A 145 -13.38 5.72 -14.56
CA ALA A 145 -13.27 7.10 -15.03
C ALA A 145 -14.47 8.05 -14.83
N THR A 146 -14.14 9.20 -14.23
CA THR A 146 -14.91 10.46 -14.26
C THR A 146 -16.30 10.40 -13.61
N SER A 147 -16.32 10.55 -12.29
CA SER A 147 -17.47 11.13 -11.59
C SER A 147 -16.94 11.99 -10.45
N GLU A 148 -17.00 13.30 -10.68
CA GLU A 148 -17.14 14.41 -9.73
C GLU A 148 -16.37 14.30 -8.41
N LEU A 149 -15.39 15.20 -8.27
CA LEU A 149 -14.69 15.48 -7.03
C LEU A 149 -15.73 15.78 -5.94
N ASP A 150 -15.99 14.75 -5.15
CA ASP A 150 -16.64 14.89 -3.85
C ASP A 150 -15.89 15.99 -3.10
N SER A 151 -16.60 17.09 -2.88
CA SER A 151 -16.08 18.33 -2.33
C SER A 151 -15.44 18.04 -0.98
N ASP A 152 -14.11 18.05 -0.99
CA ASP A 152 -13.23 18.11 0.16
C ASP A 152 -12.98 16.77 0.91
N THR A 153 -12.38 15.80 0.22
CA THR A 153 -11.83 14.55 0.77
C THR A 153 -10.63 14.71 1.72
N GLY A 154 -10.22 15.94 2.06
CA GLY A 154 -9.13 16.25 3.00
C GLY A 154 -7.71 15.98 2.48
N CYS A 155 -7.58 15.17 1.41
CA CYS A 155 -6.35 14.92 0.68
C CYS A 155 -6.58 15.09 -0.82
N ARG A 156 -5.72 15.86 -1.49
CA ARG A 156 -5.77 16.10 -2.94
C ARG A 156 -4.45 15.69 -3.60
N LEU A 157 -4.53 15.14 -4.80
CA LEU A 157 -3.36 14.92 -5.65
C LEU A 157 -3.07 16.22 -6.40
N ILE A 158 -1.91 16.83 -6.13
CA ILE A 158 -1.51 18.11 -6.75
C ILE A 158 -0.78 17.86 -8.06
N TRP A 159 0.15 16.90 -8.05
CA TRP A 159 0.95 16.59 -9.22
C TRP A 159 1.32 15.12 -9.26
N LYS A 160 1.42 14.60 -10.48
CA LYS A 160 1.89 13.24 -10.77
C LYS A 160 2.70 13.27 -12.05
N GLY A 161 3.90 12.72 -11.98
CA GLY A 161 4.79 12.69 -13.14
C GLY A 161 5.91 11.67 -12.99
N THR A 162 6.92 11.82 -13.84
CA THR A 162 8.10 10.97 -13.86
C THR A 162 9.36 11.81 -13.85
N VAL A 163 10.35 11.37 -13.09
CA VAL A 163 11.69 11.98 -13.01
C VAL A 163 12.75 10.93 -13.33
N LYS A 164 13.97 11.39 -13.62
CA LYS A 164 15.08 10.51 -14.00
C LYS A 164 15.59 9.67 -12.81
N GLN A 165 15.69 10.28 -11.62
CA GLN A 165 16.30 9.66 -10.44
C GLN A 165 15.52 10.02 -9.17
N ARG A 166 15.64 9.20 -8.12
CA ARG A 166 15.05 9.45 -6.81
C ARG A 166 15.79 10.61 -6.13
N ALA A 167 15.05 11.58 -5.59
CA ALA A 167 15.63 12.64 -4.78
C ALA A 167 15.80 12.21 -3.30
N PHE A 168 15.01 11.23 -2.86
CA PHE A 168 14.96 10.79 -1.46
C PHE A 168 15.42 9.34 -1.28
N ASP A 169 16.08 9.04 -0.15
CA ASP A 169 16.57 7.70 0.18
C ASP A 169 15.53 6.85 0.93
N LYS A 170 14.72 7.49 1.79
CA LYS A 170 13.67 6.90 2.62
C LYS A 170 12.54 7.90 2.78
N ILE A 171 11.35 7.43 3.16
CA ILE A 171 10.28 8.34 3.58
C ILE A 171 10.66 8.98 4.93
N GLN A 172 10.58 10.30 5.01
CA GLN A 172 10.85 11.03 6.25
C GLN A 172 9.71 11.99 6.58
N PHE A 173 9.42 12.15 7.87
CA PHE A 173 8.51 13.17 8.36
C PHE A 173 9.33 14.33 8.93
N LYS A 174 9.06 15.54 8.45
CA LYS A 174 9.70 16.76 8.94
C LYS A 174 8.62 17.73 9.38
N ALA A 175 8.66 18.12 10.64
CA ALA A 175 7.88 19.25 11.14
C ALA A 175 8.55 20.53 10.65
N CYS A 176 7.79 21.36 9.94
CA CYS A 176 8.24 22.59 9.34
C CYS A 176 7.38 23.73 9.91
N PRO A 177 7.87 24.46 10.92
CA PRO A 177 7.12 25.56 11.54
C PRO A 177 6.92 26.76 10.62
N THR A 178 7.81 26.96 9.65
CA THR A 178 7.76 28.06 8.69
C THR A 178 7.82 27.54 7.26
N GLU A 179 7.18 28.27 6.35
CA GLU A 179 7.23 27.99 4.91
C GLU A 179 8.67 27.96 4.39
N LEU A 180 9.49 28.93 4.80
CA LEU A 180 10.90 29.01 4.39
C LEU A 180 11.67 27.75 4.79
N TYR A 181 11.45 27.23 6.00
CA TYR A 181 12.10 26.00 6.45
C TYR A 181 11.59 24.79 5.66
N ALA A 182 10.29 24.70 5.37
CA ALA A 182 9.74 23.64 4.52
C ALA A 182 10.40 23.66 3.13
N ARG A 183 10.41 24.82 2.49
CA ARG A 183 11.04 25.04 1.18
C ARG A 183 12.52 24.67 1.19
N GLU A 184 13.26 25.02 2.24
CA GLU A 184 14.67 24.65 2.40
C GLU A 184 14.88 23.12 2.46
N GLN A 185 13.98 22.35 3.10
CA GLN A 185 14.08 20.88 3.11
C GLN A 185 13.93 20.28 1.71
N PHE A 186 13.04 20.84 0.88
CA PHE A 186 12.88 20.40 -0.52
C PHE A 186 14.04 20.89 -1.39
N ARG A 187 14.55 22.10 -1.15
CA ARG A 187 15.69 22.68 -1.86
C ARG A 187 16.98 21.87 -1.68
N LYS A 188 17.20 21.31 -0.49
CA LYS A 188 18.34 20.40 -0.22
C LYS A 188 18.36 19.15 -1.12
N ARG A 189 17.26 18.88 -1.81
CA ARG A 189 17.07 17.73 -2.71
C ARG A 189 16.72 18.18 -4.14
N ASP A 190 16.91 19.47 -4.46
CA ASP A 190 16.60 20.10 -5.76
C ASP A 190 15.15 19.90 -6.24
N VAL A 191 14.20 19.87 -5.29
CA VAL A 191 12.78 19.63 -5.55
C VAL A 191 11.86 20.67 -4.91
N GLU A 192 12.34 21.91 -4.73
CA GLU A 192 11.59 23.02 -4.15
C GLU A 192 10.27 23.33 -4.89
N HIS A 193 10.24 23.08 -6.20
CA HIS A 193 9.07 23.31 -7.04
C HIS A 193 7.84 22.48 -6.63
N TYR A 194 8.03 21.32 -5.97
CA TYR A 194 6.91 20.55 -5.41
C TYR A 194 6.24 21.26 -4.24
N TRP A 195 7.04 21.92 -3.39
CA TRP A 195 6.53 22.72 -2.28
C TRP A 195 5.82 23.96 -2.81
N ASP A 196 6.48 24.71 -3.70
CA ASP A 196 5.94 25.95 -4.26
C ASP A 196 4.58 25.69 -4.94
N LEU A 197 4.47 24.62 -5.73
CA LEU A 197 3.20 24.23 -6.38
C LEU A 197 2.10 23.87 -5.37
N ALA A 198 2.42 23.08 -4.35
CA ALA A 198 1.44 22.65 -3.36
C ALA A 198 0.98 23.81 -2.44
N TYR A 199 1.92 24.70 -2.10
CA TYR A 199 1.68 25.86 -1.25
C TYR A 199 0.90 26.96 -1.97
N SER A 200 1.29 27.33 -3.20
CA SER A 200 0.52 28.28 -4.01
C SER A 200 -0.91 27.79 -4.25
N GLY A 201 -1.09 26.50 -4.56
CA GLY A 201 -2.42 25.93 -4.70
C GLY A 201 -3.22 25.89 -3.38
N ALA A 202 -2.56 25.91 -2.22
CA ALA A 202 -3.25 25.96 -0.94
C ALA A 202 -3.77 27.37 -0.65
N ILE A 203 -2.94 28.39 -0.92
CA ILE A 203 -3.31 29.79 -0.77
C ILE A 203 -4.49 30.14 -1.67
N LEU A 204 -4.45 29.75 -2.96
CA LEU A 204 -5.55 30.04 -3.88
C LEU A 204 -6.88 29.45 -3.39
N GLU A 205 -6.87 28.20 -2.92
CA GLU A 205 -8.08 27.58 -2.37
C GLU A 205 -8.60 28.27 -1.11
N THR A 206 -7.72 28.86 -0.28
CA THR A 206 -8.15 29.63 0.89
C THR A 206 -8.73 30.99 0.53
N LEU A 207 -8.35 31.57 -0.62
CA LEU A 207 -8.91 32.83 -1.12
C LEU A 207 -10.25 32.64 -1.82
N ASP A 208 -10.45 31.47 -2.44
CA ASP A 208 -11.68 31.11 -3.14
C ASP A 208 -12.77 30.50 -2.21
N SER A 209 -12.45 30.23 -0.94
CA SER A 209 -13.37 29.67 0.08
C SER A 209 -13.97 30.75 0.97
#